data_AF-A0A512RGM9-F1
#
_entry.id   AF-A0A512RGM9-F1
#
_cell.length_a   1.000
_cell.length_b   1.000
_cell.length_c   1.000
_cell.angle_alpha   90.00
_cell.angle_beta   90.00
_cell.angle_gamma   90.00
#
_symmetry.space_group_name_H-M   'P 1'
#
loop_
_entity.id
_entity.type
_entity.pdbx_description
1 polymer ?
#
loop_
_entity_poly.entity_id
_entity_poly.type
_entity_poly.pdbx_seq_one_letter_code
_entity_poly.pdbx_strand_id
1 'polypeptide(L)' 'MKTPLQENIDFYYNEQGLMVLTEKYHRDRGYCCGKGCLHCPFDYENVPEDKKSRLREARRQRENGEGRG' A
#
# COMPACT_ATOMS: atom_id res chain seq x y z
N MET A 1 -24.20 5.69 5.00
CA MET A 1 -24.09 4.82 3.80
C MET A 1 -22.63 4.53 3.58
N LYS A 2 -22.21 3.26 3.44
CA LYS A 2 -20.83 2.95 3.02
C LYS A 2 -20.79 3.07 1.51
N THR A 3 -19.97 3.98 1.00
CA THR A 3 -19.70 4.07 -0.44
C THR A 3 -19.08 2.75 -0.90
N PRO A 4 -19.55 2.15 -2.00
CA PRO A 4 -18.89 0.99 -2.59
C PRO A 4 -17.47 1.35 -3.03
N LEU A 5 -16.56 0.38 -2.98
CA LEU A 5 -15.20 0.56 -3.49
C LEU A 5 -15.24 0.76 -4.99
N GLN A 6 -14.49 1.73 -5.49
CA GLN A 6 -14.39 2.03 -6.90
C GLN A 6 -13.04 1.56 -7.47
N GLU A 7 -13.09 0.71 -8.49
CA GLU A 7 -11.91 0.27 -9.24
C GLU A 7 -11.21 1.47 -9.91
N ASN A 8 -9.88 1.44 -9.97
CA ASN A 8 -8.99 2.53 -10.37
C ASN A 8 -8.96 3.74 -9.44
N ILE A 9 -9.74 3.75 -8.35
CA ILE A 9 -9.70 4.79 -7.31
C ILE A 9 -9.25 4.20 -5.98
N ASP A 10 -10.00 3.22 -5.47
CA ASP A 10 -9.74 2.59 -4.17
C ASP A 10 -8.87 1.33 -4.30
N PHE A 11 -8.94 0.68 -5.45
CA PHE A 11 -8.16 -0.51 -5.76
C PHE A 11 -7.94 -0.69 -7.27
N TYR A 12 -6.99 -1.54 -7.64
CA TYR A 12 -6.80 -2.04 -8.99
C TYR A 12 -6.36 -3.50 -8.93
N TYR A 13 -6.47 -4.23 -10.04
CA TYR A 13 -5.87 -5.56 -10.18
C TYR A 13 -4.48 -5.44 -10.80
N ASN A 14 -3.48 -6.03 -10.17
CA ASN A 14 -2.13 -6.08 -10.75
C ASN A 14 -2.05 -7.16 -11.85
N GLU A 15 -0.89 -7.27 -12.51
CA GLU A 15 -0.66 -8.26 -13.58
C GLU A 15 -0.84 -9.72 -13.13
N GLN A 16 -0.77 -9.97 -11.82
CA GLN A 16 -0.97 -11.29 -11.22
C GLN A 16 -2.45 -11.56 -10.87
N GLY A 17 -3.36 -10.64 -11.21
CA GLY A 17 -4.78 -10.73 -10.86
C GLY A 17 -5.07 -10.49 -9.38
N LEU A 18 -4.12 -9.93 -8.62
CA LEU A 18 -4.29 -9.63 -7.20
C LEU A 18 -4.89 -8.23 -7.03
N MET A 19 -5.89 -8.13 -6.15
CA MET A 19 -6.48 -6.85 -5.77
C MET A 19 -5.50 -6.05 -4.90
N VAL A 20 -5.07 -4.90 -5.40
CA VAL A 20 -4.17 -3.97 -4.71
C VAL A 20 -4.94 -2.72 -4.35
N LEU A 21 -5.01 -2.43 -3.04
CA LEU A 21 -5.63 -1.22 -2.51
C LEU A 21 -4.71 -0.01 -2.73
N THR A 22 -5.29 1.10 -3.17
CA THR A 22 -4.55 2.34 -3.43
C THR A 22 -4.23 3.08 -2.13
N GLU A 23 -3.34 4.06 -2.24
CA GLU A 23 -3.05 4.98 -1.14
C GLU A 23 -4.30 5.75 -0.71
N LYS A 24 -5.14 6.18 -1.66
CA LYS A 24 -6.40 6.88 -1.37
C LYS A 24 -7.30 6.07 -0.45
N TYR A 25 -7.53 4.80 -0.78
CA TYR A 25 -8.36 3.94 0.06
C TYR A 25 -7.79 3.81 1.48
N HIS A 26 -6.47 3.71 1.61
CA HIS A 26 -5.83 3.69 2.93
C HIS A 26 -5.95 5.01 3.69
N ARG A 27 -5.86 6.15 3.01
CA ARG A 27 -6.10 7.48 3.61
C ARG A 27 -7.55 7.61 4.08
N ASP A 28 -8.52 7.21 3.25
CA ASP A 28 -9.95 7.26 3.59
C ASP A 28 -10.30 6.33 4.76
N ARG A 29 -9.61 5.19 4.90
CA ARG A 29 -9.70 4.32 6.08
C ARG A 29 -9.22 5.02 7.35
N GLY A 30 -8.25 5.92 7.24
CA GLY A 30 -7.78 6.77 8.35
C GLY A 30 -6.81 6.10 9.34
N TYR A 31 -6.39 4.85 9.14
CA TYR A 31 -5.42 4.19 10.01
C TYR A 31 -4.62 3.08 9.32
N CYS A 32 -3.42 2.79 9.85
CA CYS A 32 -2.60 1.66 9.41
C CYS A 32 -3.17 0.33 9.90
N CYS A 33 -3.47 -0.60 9.00
CA CYS A 33 -4.03 -1.91 9.36
C CYS A 33 -3.00 -2.96 9.81
N GLY A 34 -1.70 -2.62 9.82
CA GLY A 34 -0.63 -3.54 10.25
C GLY A 34 -0.35 -4.72 9.32
N LYS A 35 -0.85 -4.69 8.07
CA LYS A 35 -0.70 -5.79 7.09
C LYS A 35 0.43 -5.62 6.08
N GLY A 36 1.18 -4.52 6.13
CA GLY A 36 2.28 -4.28 5.18
C GLY A 36 1.83 -4.01 3.76
N CYS A 37 0.77 -3.21 3.58
CA CYS A 37 0.19 -2.89 2.27
C CYS A 37 1.18 -2.18 1.33
N LEU A 38 1.03 -2.42 0.02
CA LEU A 38 1.91 -1.84 -1.01
C LEU A 38 1.97 -0.31 -0.92
N HIS A 39 0.79 0.32 -0.86
CA HIS A 39 0.59 1.77 -0.90
C HIS A 39 0.27 2.37 0.48
N CYS A 40 0.93 1.90 1.55
CA CYS A 40 0.62 2.35 2.90
C CYS A 40 1.04 3.82 3.13
N PRO A 41 0.12 4.77 3.36
CA PRO A 41 0.47 6.18 3.60
C PRO A 41 1.03 6.43 5.01
N PHE A 42 0.86 5.47 5.92
CA PHE A 42 1.18 5.59 7.34
C PHE A 42 2.56 5.00 7.72
N ASP A 43 3.44 4.85 6.74
CA ASP A 43 4.82 4.33 6.92
C ASP A 43 4.89 3.08 7.82
N TYR A 44 3.92 2.17 7.62
CA TYR A 44 3.84 0.90 8.32
C TYR A 44 3.81 1.00 9.86
N GLU A 45 3.27 2.09 10.43
CA GLU A 45 3.29 2.35 11.88
C GLU A 45 2.83 1.16 12.74
N ASN A 46 1.75 0.48 12.35
CA ASN A 46 1.14 -0.64 13.08
C ASN A 46 1.64 -2.01 12.62
N VAL A 47 2.67 -2.06 11.77
CA VAL A 47 3.32 -3.32 11.40
C VAL A 47 4.38 -3.65 12.45
N PRO A 48 4.46 -4.91 12.93
CA PRO A 48 5.54 -5.34 13.81
C PRO A 48 6.94 -4.97 13.29
N GLU A 49 7.81 -4.51 14.19
CA GLU A 49 9.13 -3.96 13.84
C GLU A 49 10.01 -4.95 13.07
N ASP A 50 9.91 -6.25 13.36
CA ASP A 50 10.60 -7.33 12.63
C ASP A 50 10.29 -7.33 11.13
N LYS A 51 9.09 -6.88 10.74
CA LYS A 51 8.65 -6.80 9.34
C LYS A 51 8.77 -5.39 8.77
N LYS A 52 8.62 -4.37 9.61
CA LYS A 52 8.57 -2.95 9.22
C LYS A 52 9.83 -2.50 8.50
N SER A 53 11.01 -2.87 9.01
CA SER A 53 12.29 -2.54 8.37
C SER A 53 12.36 -3.04 6.92
N ARG A 54 12.04 -4.32 6.71
CA ARG A 54 12.01 -4.95 5.38
C ARG A 54 11.01 -4.28 4.43
N LEU A 55 9.84 -3.87 4.92
CA LEU A 55 8.81 -3.22 4.11
C LEU A 55 9.22 -1.81 3.66
N ARG A 56 9.84 -1.03 4.56
CA ARG A 56 10.38 0.29 4.24
C ARG A 56 11.51 0.20 3.22
N GLU A 57 12.40 -0.77 3.37
CA GLU A 57 13.46 -1.01 2.41
C GLU A 57 12.91 -1.44 1.05
N ALA A 58 11.97 -2.39 1.02
CA ALA A 58 11.31 -2.82 -0.21
C ALA A 58 10.60 -1.66 -0.93
N ARG A 59 9.97 -0.73 -0.21
CA ARG A 59 9.41 0.49 -0.79
C ARG A 59 10.49 1.33 -1.46
N ARG A 60 11.56 1.64 -0.74
CA ARG A 60 12.69 2.43 -1.25
C ARG A 60 13.32 1.79 -2.49
N GLN A 61 13.46 0.46 -2.51
CA GLN A 61 14.01 -0.26 -3.66
C GLN A 61 13.11 -0.13 -4.90
N ARG A 62 11.78 -0.18 -4.75
CA ARG A 62 10.84 0.05 -5.86
C ARG A 62 10.95 1.47 -6.40
N GLU A 63 10.92 2.47 -5.52
CA GLU A 63 11.04 3.89 -5.87
C GLU A 63 12.37 4.19 -6.60
N ASN A 64 13.47 3.58 -6.14
CA ASN A 64 14.78 3.73 -6.77
C ASN A 64 14.91 2.91 -8.07
N GLY A 65 14.15 1.82 -8.22
CA GLY A 65 14.15 0.94 -9.38
C GLY A 65 13.40 1.50 -10.58
N GLU A 66 12.39 2.34 -10.34
CA GLU A 66 11.63 3.07 -11.37
C GLU A 66 12.39 4.30 -11.92
N GLY A 67 13.65 4.50 -11.50
CA GLY A 67 14.56 5.55 -11.99
C GLY A 67 15.55 5.11 -13.08
N ARG A 68 15.39 3.91 -13.67
CA ARG A 68 16.19 3.46 -14.83
C ARG A 68 15.36 3.51 -16.12
N GLY A 69 15.04 4.73 -16.53
CA GLY A 69 14.76 5.07 -17.93
C GLY A 69 16.07 5.42 -18.64
#